data_AF-A0A0C5W0C1-F1
#
_entry.id   AF-A0A0C5W0C1-F1
#
_cell.length_a   1.000
_cell.length_b   1.000
_cell.length_c   1.000
_cell.angle_alpha   90.00
_cell.angle_beta   90.00
_cell.angle_gamma   90.00
#
_symmetry.space_group_name_H-M   'P 1'
#
loop_
_entity.id
_entity.type
_entity.pdbx_description
1 polymer ?
#
loop_
_entity_poly.entity_id
_entity_poly.type
_entity_poly.pdbx_seq_one_letter_code
_entity_poly.pdbx_strand_id
1 'polypeptide(L)'
;MVWNKQEYDHIPGTYVFDGRKSSMGYRLNKMCMSFNNKENREVFANDMEAYCRKYELSEETTKAVLTGDWLQLLRLGGNIYYLAKVAIFHGQSVQDACAIMQNITTDQFKQKLLDNSAGIAEKKNKAGGFYG
;
A
#
# COMPACT_ATOMS: atom_id res chain seq x y z
N MET A 1 12.98 -17.45 14.93
CA MET A 1 12.57 -16.09 15.30
C MET A 1 11.21 -16.18 15.96
N VAL A 2 11.05 -15.81 17.23
CA VAL A 2 9.74 -15.76 17.90
C VAL A 2 9.20 -14.34 17.77
N TRP A 3 8.02 -14.22 17.21
CA TRP A 3 7.42 -12.95 16.83
C TRP A 3 6.39 -12.51 17.88
N ASN A 4 6.82 -11.77 18.90
CA ASN A 4 5.92 -11.27 19.95
C ASN A 4 5.04 -10.13 19.44
N LYS A 5 3.82 -10.00 20.02
CA LYS A 5 2.97 -8.82 19.81
C LYS A 5 3.71 -7.56 20.24
N GLN A 6 3.57 -6.51 19.47
CA GLN A 6 4.21 -5.23 19.71
C GLN A 6 3.18 -4.18 20.13
N GLU A 7 3.60 -3.08 20.75
CA GLU A 7 2.70 -2.00 21.16
C GLU A 7 1.88 -1.46 19.98
N TYR A 8 2.52 -1.34 18.81
CA TYR A 8 1.89 -0.85 17.60
C TYR A 8 0.76 -1.75 17.05
N ASP A 9 0.67 -3.02 17.45
CA ASP A 9 -0.42 -3.91 17.04
C ASP A 9 -1.78 -3.43 17.59
N HIS A 10 -1.78 -2.54 18.58
CA HIS A 10 -2.99 -1.97 19.18
C HIS A 10 -3.44 -0.67 18.52
N ILE A 11 -2.68 -0.13 17.56
CA ILE A 11 -3.05 1.11 16.86
C ILE A 11 -4.17 0.78 15.87
N PRO A 12 -5.40 1.29 16.07
CA PRO A 12 -6.52 0.95 15.21
C PRO A 12 -6.30 1.41 13.76
N GLY A 13 -6.67 0.56 12.80
CA GLY A 13 -6.54 0.87 11.38
C GLY A 13 -5.11 0.95 10.85
N THR A 14 -4.10 0.58 11.65
CA THR A 14 -2.69 0.63 11.25
C THR A 14 -2.12 -0.78 11.13
N TYR A 15 -1.50 -1.07 9.99
CA TYR A 15 -0.80 -2.33 9.73
C TYR A 15 0.68 -2.03 9.57
N VAL A 16 1.42 -2.02 10.68
CA VAL A 16 2.85 -1.70 10.67
C VAL A 16 3.62 -2.74 9.86
N PHE A 17 4.45 -2.26 8.93
CA PHE A 17 5.30 -3.11 8.10
C PHE A 17 6.59 -3.46 8.84
N ASP A 18 6.53 -4.50 9.66
CA ASP A 18 7.63 -5.01 10.46
C ASP A 18 8.29 -6.26 9.84
N GLY A 19 9.20 -6.91 10.57
CA GLY A 19 9.86 -8.14 10.11
C GLY A 19 8.88 -9.29 9.84
N ARG A 20 7.79 -9.41 10.63
CA ARG A 20 6.74 -10.41 10.41
C ARG A 20 6.02 -10.17 9.09
N LYS A 21 5.51 -8.95 8.89
CA LYS A 21 4.77 -8.56 7.68
C LYS A 21 5.66 -8.60 6.44
N SER A 22 6.92 -8.19 6.57
CA SER A 22 7.91 -8.26 5.48
C SER A 22 8.17 -9.69 5.03
N SER A 23 8.35 -10.62 5.98
CA SER A 23 8.50 -12.05 5.67
C SER A 23 7.25 -12.64 5.01
N MET A 24 6.08 -12.36 5.58
CA MET A 24 4.79 -12.83 5.05
C MET A 24 4.50 -12.32 3.64
N GLY A 25 4.73 -11.04 3.38
CA GLY A 25 4.50 -10.40 2.08
C GLY A 25 5.69 -10.45 1.13
N TYR A 26 6.75 -11.21 1.43
CA TYR A 26 8.01 -11.14 0.67
C TYR A 26 7.80 -11.35 -0.83
N ARG A 27 7.04 -12.39 -1.23
CA ARG A 27 6.77 -12.71 -2.64
C ARG A 27 5.99 -11.61 -3.35
N LEU A 28 4.97 -11.06 -2.68
CA LEU A 28 4.17 -9.94 -3.17
C LEU A 28 5.04 -8.69 -3.39
N ASN A 29 5.83 -8.32 -2.38
CA ASN A 29 6.70 -7.15 -2.46
C ASN A 29 7.80 -7.33 -3.52
N LYS A 30 8.35 -8.54 -3.66
CA LYS A 30 9.33 -8.88 -4.71
C LYS A 30 8.72 -8.82 -6.11
N MET A 31 7.48 -9.30 -6.28
CA MET A 31 6.72 -9.14 -7.53
C MET A 31 6.56 -7.66 -7.88
N CYS A 32 6.12 -6.85 -6.92
CA CYS A 32 5.96 -5.41 -7.12
C CYS A 32 7.28 -4.74 -7.54
N MET A 33 8.41 -5.15 -6.96
CA MET A 33 9.73 -4.62 -7.34
C MET A 33 10.12 -4.93 -8.78
N SER A 34 9.65 -6.04 -9.35
CA SER A 34 9.92 -6.39 -10.74
C SER A 34 9.36 -5.38 -11.74
N PHE A 35 8.33 -4.63 -11.35
CA PHE A 35 7.66 -3.62 -12.18
C PHE A 35 8.50 -2.36 -12.42
N ASN A 36 9.71 -2.26 -11.84
CA ASN A 36 10.67 -1.23 -12.26
C ASN A 36 11.09 -1.42 -13.72
N ASN A 37 11.17 -2.67 -14.17
CA ASN A 37 11.44 -3.03 -15.56
C ASN A 37 10.13 -2.95 -16.39
N LYS A 38 10.23 -2.43 -17.63
CA LYS A 38 9.06 -2.18 -18.49
C LYS A 38 8.47 -3.48 -19.03
N GLU A 39 9.30 -4.40 -19.48
CA GLU A 39 8.88 -5.68 -20.04
C GLU A 39 8.05 -6.48 -19.02
N ASN A 40 8.45 -6.46 -17.74
CA ASN A 40 7.68 -7.09 -16.67
C ASN A 40 6.29 -6.47 -16.47
N ARG A 41 6.15 -5.15 -16.67
CA ARG A 41 4.84 -4.49 -16.60
C ARG A 41 3.95 -4.92 -17.76
N GLU A 42 4.50 -5.04 -18.95
CA GLU A 42 3.77 -5.50 -20.14
C GLU A 42 3.29 -6.94 -19.97
N VAL A 43 4.15 -7.84 -19.46
CA VAL A 43 3.76 -9.23 -19.17
C VAL A 43 2.65 -9.28 -18.10
N PHE A 44 2.78 -8.50 -17.03
CA PHE A 44 1.75 -8.45 -15.98
C PHE A 44 0.43 -7.89 -16.50
N ALA A 45 0.46 -6.84 -17.33
CA ALA A 45 -0.75 -6.27 -17.93
C ALA A 45 -1.47 -7.22 -18.88
N ASN A 46 -0.73 -8.09 -19.58
CA ASN A 46 -1.30 -9.08 -20.49
C ASN A 46 -1.99 -10.23 -19.74
N ASP A 47 -1.38 -10.73 -18.67
CA ASP A 47 -1.96 -11.79 -17.83
C ASP A 47 -1.46 -11.67 -16.38
N MET A 48 -2.25 -10.94 -15.58
CA MET A 48 -1.92 -10.69 -14.17
C MET A 48 -1.87 -11.99 -13.37
N GLU A 49 -2.78 -12.92 -13.63
CA GLU A 49 -2.90 -14.15 -12.85
C GLU A 49 -1.71 -15.08 -13.13
N ALA A 50 -1.32 -15.25 -14.39
CA ALA A 50 -0.12 -16.01 -14.75
C ALA A 50 1.14 -15.40 -14.12
N TYR A 51 1.23 -14.07 -14.08
CA TYR A 51 2.36 -13.41 -13.45
C TYR A 51 2.37 -13.60 -11.92
N CYS A 52 1.21 -13.56 -11.26
CA CYS A 52 1.09 -13.90 -9.84
C CYS A 52 1.54 -15.34 -9.56
N ARG A 53 1.18 -16.30 -10.44
CA ARG A 53 1.64 -17.70 -10.35
C ARG A 53 3.16 -17.81 -10.45
N LYS A 54 3.83 -17.04 -11.32
CA LYS A 54 5.31 -17.01 -11.44
C LYS A 54 6.02 -16.63 -10.13
N TYR A 55 5.38 -15.81 -9.29
CA TYR A 55 5.91 -15.43 -7.98
C TYR A 55 5.44 -16.34 -6.84
N GLU A 56 4.64 -17.36 -7.16
CA GLU A 56 4.01 -18.31 -6.24
C GLU A 56 3.25 -17.57 -5.12
N LEU A 57 2.48 -16.56 -5.50
CA LEU A 57 1.58 -15.89 -4.57
C LEU A 57 0.48 -16.86 -4.11
N SER A 58 0.02 -16.73 -2.87
CA SER A 58 -1.14 -17.47 -2.41
C SER A 58 -2.39 -17.08 -3.20
N GLU A 59 -3.40 -17.95 -3.23
CA GLU A 59 -4.69 -17.65 -3.88
C GLU A 59 -5.32 -16.36 -3.33
N GLU A 60 -5.28 -16.17 -2.01
CA GLU A 60 -5.79 -14.96 -1.34
C GLU A 60 -5.05 -13.69 -1.80
N THR A 61 -3.71 -13.77 -1.89
CA THR A 61 -2.89 -12.65 -2.36
C THR A 61 -3.14 -12.36 -3.83
N THR A 62 -3.24 -13.41 -4.65
CA THR A 62 -3.51 -13.30 -6.09
C THR A 62 -4.86 -12.63 -6.32
N LYS A 63 -5.91 -13.09 -5.62
CA LYS A 63 -7.23 -12.46 -5.68
C LYS A 63 -7.16 -10.98 -5.31
N ALA A 64 -6.49 -10.63 -4.23
CA ALA A 64 -6.37 -9.23 -3.80
C ALA A 64 -5.61 -8.35 -4.82
N VAL A 65 -4.59 -8.90 -5.49
CA VAL A 65 -3.89 -8.20 -6.60
C VAL A 65 -4.82 -7.99 -7.79
N LEU A 66 -5.56 -9.01 -8.20
CA LEU A 66 -6.46 -8.97 -9.35
C LEU A 66 -7.64 -8.03 -9.14
N THR A 67 -8.16 -7.93 -7.91
CA THR A 67 -9.30 -7.06 -7.60
C THR A 67 -8.89 -5.65 -7.15
N GLY A 68 -7.60 -5.39 -6.97
CA GLY A 68 -7.12 -4.11 -6.42
C GLY A 68 -7.57 -3.88 -4.97
N ASP A 69 -7.65 -4.94 -4.15
CA ASP A 69 -8.06 -4.83 -2.75
C ASP A 69 -6.88 -4.37 -1.87
N TRP A 70 -6.72 -3.06 -1.76
CA TRP A 70 -5.62 -2.42 -1.01
C TRP A 70 -5.57 -2.81 0.46
N LEU A 71 -6.74 -2.91 1.10
CA LEU A 71 -6.79 -3.23 2.52
C LEU A 71 -6.33 -4.67 2.75
N GLN A 72 -6.77 -5.60 1.90
CA GLN A 72 -6.33 -6.98 1.96
C GLN A 72 -4.84 -7.12 1.63
N LEU A 73 -4.34 -6.40 0.62
CA LEU A 73 -2.92 -6.41 0.28
C LEU A 73 -2.03 -5.93 1.44
N LEU A 74 -2.44 -4.87 2.17
CA LEU A 74 -1.74 -4.41 3.38
C LEU A 74 -1.81 -5.46 4.50
N ARG A 75 -2.97 -6.09 4.72
CA ARG A 75 -3.14 -7.16 5.72
C ARG A 75 -2.22 -8.34 5.42
N LEU A 76 -2.06 -8.69 4.14
CA LEU A 76 -1.19 -9.74 3.61
C LEU A 76 0.30 -9.36 3.56
N GLY A 77 0.69 -8.22 4.14
CA GLY A 77 2.09 -7.83 4.27
C GLY A 77 2.65 -7.13 3.02
N GLY A 78 1.78 -6.63 2.15
CA GLY A 78 2.18 -5.67 1.13
C GLY A 78 2.60 -4.35 1.78
N ASN A 79 3.73 -3.80 1.39
CA ASN A 79 4.11 -2.44 1.78
C ASN A 79 3.52 -1.44 0.78
N ILE A 80 2.90 -0.37 1.26
CA ILE A 80 2.25 0.65 0.41
C ILE A 80 3.18 1.21 -0.69
N TYR A 81 4.49 1.35 -0.44
CA TYR A 81 5.46 1.84 -1.43
C TYR A 81 5.73 0.85 -2.57
N TYR A 82 5.61 -0.45 -2.32
CA TYR A 82 5.66 -1.46 -3.36
C TYR A 82 4.32 -1.55 -4.11
N LEU A 83 3.23 -1.57 -3.34
CA LEU A 83 1.86 -1.67 -3.84
C LEU A 83 1.46 -0.51 -4.77
N ALA A 84 2.03 0.68 -4.61
CA ALA A 84 1.81 1.80 -5.52
C ALA A 84 2.11 1.43 -7.00
N LYS A 85 3.02 0.46 -7.26
CA LYS A 85 3.31 -0.02 -8.62
C LYS A 85 2.19 -0.90 -9.19
N VAL A 86 1.41 -1.57 -8.33
CA VAL A 86 0.22 -2.33 -8.73
C VAL A 86 -0.93 -1.37 -9.10
N ALA A 87 -1.00 -0.20 -8.44
CA ALA A 87 -2.11 0.73 -8.60
C ALA A 87 -2.26 1.25 -10.04
N ILE A 88 -1.13 1.34 -10.74
CA ILE A 88 -1.04 1.74 -12.15
C ILE A 88 -1.91 0.83 -13.04
N PHE A 89 -1.96 -0.48 -12.77
CA PHE A 89 -2.72 -1.43 -13.58
C PHE A 89 -4.23 -1.35 -13.34
N HIS A 90 -4.64 -0.77 -12.22
CA HIS A 90 -6.05 -0.52 -11.88
C HIS A 90 -6.50 0.89 -12.23
N GLY A 91 -5.62 1.71 -12.85
CA GLY A 91 -5.89 3.13 -13.10
C GLY A 91 -6.07 3.95 -11.82
N GLN A 92 -5.54 3.46 -10.70
CA GLN A 92 -5.70 4.04 -9.37
C GLN A 92 -4.43 4.78 -8.94
N SER A 93 -4.61 5.90 -8.25
CA SER A 93 -3.57 6.59 -7.50
C SER A 93 -3.51 6.08 -6.05
N VAL A 94 -2.47 6.47 -5.32
CA VAL A 94 -2.38 6.20 -3.88
C VAL A 94 -3.51 6.90 -3.10
N GLN A 95 -4.00 8.05 -3.58
CA GLN A 95 -5.15 8.72 -2.95
C GLN A 95 -6.43 7.92 -3.13
N ASP A 96 -6.63 7.29 -4.30
CA ASP A 96 -7.76 6.40 -4.55
C ASP A 96 -7.70 5.18 -3.63
N ALA A 97 -6.51 4.58 -3.47
CA ALA A 97 -6.31 3.49 -2.53
C ALA A 97 -6.67 3.90 -1.09
N CYS A 98 -6.25 5.08 -0.64
CA CYS A 98 -6.59 5.62 0.67
C CYS A 98 -8.09 5.89 0.85
N ALA A 99 -8.77 6.36 -0.20
CA ALA A 99 -10.22 6.59 -0.18
C ALA A 99 -10.99 5.27 -0.08
N ILE A 100 -10.60 4.25 -0.87
CA ILE A 100 -11.15 2.89 -0.85
C ILE A 100 -11.03 2.28 0.56
N MET A 101 -9.85 2.37 1.19
CA MET A 101 -9.63 1.85 2.54
C MET A 101 -10.49 2.52 3.61
N GLN A 102 -10.98 3.73 3.36
CA GLN A 102 -11.86 4.48 4.26
C GLN A 102 -13.34 4.41 3.87
N ASN A 103 -13.67 3.69 2.78
CA ASN A 103 -15.02 3.63 2.23
C ASN A 103 -15.62 5.02 1.93
N ILE A 104 -14.81 5.91 1.35
CA ILE A 104 -15.22 7.25 0.90
C ILE A 104 -14.79 7.47 -0.55
N THR A 105 -15.33 8.51 -1.19
CA THR A 105 -14.88 8.91 -2.54
C THR A 105 -13.50 9.56 -2.52
N THR A 106 -12.79 9.52 -3.64
CA THR A 106 -11.50 10.19 -3.79
C THR A 106 -11.60 11.70 -3.55
N ASP A 107 -12.68 12.34 -3.98
CA ASP A 107 -12.87 13.78 -3.77
C ASP A 107 -13.11 14.11 -2.29
N GLN A 108 -13.88 13.29 -1.57
CA GLN A 108 -14.00 13.42 -0.11
C GLN A 108 -12.66 13.22 0.59
N PHE A 109 -11.84 12.28 0.14
CA PHE A 109 -10.52 12.06 0.70
C PHE A 109 -9.59 13.26 0.44
N LYS A 110 -9.57 13.80 -0.78
CA LYS A 110 -8.83 15.02 -1.12
C LYS A 110 -9.27 16.21 -0.28
N GLN A 111 -10.58 16.40 -0.11
CA GLN A 111 -11.10 17.47 0.73
C GLN A 111 -10.64 17.32 2.19
N LYS A 112 -10.71 16.11 2.77
CA LYS A 112 -10.16 15.84 4.11
C LYS A 112 -8.68 16.18 4.21
N LEU A 113 -7.88 15.90 3.19
CA LEU A 113 -6.45 16.26 3.18
C LEU A 113 -6.27 17.79 3.16
N LEU A 114 -7.06 18.52 2.37
CA LEU A 114 -7.03 19.98 2.32
C LEU A 114 -7.40 20.57 3.68
N ASP A 115 -8.50 20.11 4.28
CA ASP A 115 -8.99 20.56 5.59
C ASP A 115 -7.95 20.32 6.69
N ASN A 116 -7.30 19.16 6.68
CA ASN A 116 -6.24 18.82 7.63
C ASN A 116 -4.97 19.66 7.42
N SER A 117 -4.71 20.09 6.18
CA SER A 117 -3.53 20.90 5.84
C SER A 117 -3.67 22.37 6.20
N ALA A 118 -4.90 22.88 6.29
CA ALA A 118 -5.21 24.31 6.50
C ALA A 118 -4.60 24.89 7.79
N GLY A 119 -4.29 24.06 8.80
CA GLY A 119 -3.62 24.49 10.04
C GLY A 119 -2.12 24.19 10.14
N ILE A 120 -1.51 23.57 9.12
CA ILE A 120 -0.09 23.17 9.18
C ILE A 120 0.84 24.38 9.04
N ALA A 121 0.48 25.36 8.20
CA ALA A 121 1.28 26.58 8.01
C ALA A 121 1.41 27.39 9.32
N GLU A 122 0.32 27.55 10.07
CA GLU A 122 0.34 28.26 11.36
C GLU A 122 1.10 27.48 12.45
N LYS A 123 0.99 26.15 12.46
CA LYS A 123 1.73 25.30 13.42
C LYS A 123 3.23 25.26 13.14
N LYS A 124 3.65 25.34 11.86
CA LYS A 124 5.08 25.44 11.48
C LYS A 124 5.74 26.69 12.08
N ASN A 125 5.03 27.82 12.11
CA ASN A 125 5.55 29.08 12.67
C ASN A 125 5.71 29.05 14.20
N LYS A 126 4.92 28.22 14.91
CA LYS A 126 5.01 28.09 16.38
C LYS A 126 6.03 27.04 16.85
N ALA A 127 6.32 26.02 16.05
CA ALA A 127 7.13 24.87 16.46
C ALA A 127 8.63 25.00 16.16
N GLY A 128 9.12 26.17 15.76
CA GLY A 128 10.56 26.42 15.60
C GLY A 128 11.25 25.61 14.49
N GLY A 129 10.50 25.05 13.53
CA GLY A 129 11.04 24.37 12.35
C GLY A 129 11.76 23.03 12.63
N PHE A 130 11.41 21.98 11.90
CA PHE A 130 12.10 20.67 11.94
C PHE A 130 13.37 20.61 11.06
N TYR A 131 13.78 21.75 10.52
CA TYR A 131 14.97 21.92 9.67
C TYR A 131 15.68 23.24 10.04
N GLY A 132 15.90 23.44 11.33
CA GLY A 132 16.82 24.46 11.85
C GLY A 132 18.16 23.86 12.18
#